data_AF-A0A535H1F7-F1
#
_entry.id   AF-A0A535H1F7-F1
#
_cell.length_a   1.000
_cell.length_b   1.000
_cell.length_c   1.000
_cell.angle_alpha   90.00
_cell.angle_beta   90.00
_cell.angle_gamma   90.00
#
_symmetry.space_group_name_H-M   'P 1'
#
loop_
_entity.id
_entity.type
_entity.pdbx_description
1 polymer ?
#
loop_
_entity_poly.entity_id
_entity_poly.type
_entity_poly.pdbx_seq_one_letter_code
_entity_poly.pdbx_strand_id
1 'polypeptide(L)'
;MFPFTSDETTVRVEDERVFGWDAMPGIVSVWANREGRAVVWQRLEGRITFTTERCRPWLFATTLEELSKLGRSLLPLDGAGGDGAAVSYRELEGPEGSYRYMLSARDGRALERMLLNGASRRLGRQVTNLNDLPETYYHLGPVEQYLMLTGRVYF
;
A
#
# COMPACT_ATOMS: atom_id res chain seq x y z
N MET A 1 -35.83 22.79 18.28
CA MET A 1 -34.55 23.31 17.76
C MET A 1 -33.54 23.17 18.88
N PHE A 2 -32.83 22.05 18.94
CA PHE A 2 -31.78 21.83 19.93
C PHE A 2 -30.46 22.31 19.32
N PRO A 3 -29.63 23.07 20.04
CA PRO A 3 -28.36 23.50 19.50
C PRO A 3 -27.44 22.28 19.44
N PHE A 4 -26.90 22.00 18.26
CA PHE A 4 -25.68 21.21 18.14
C PHE A 4 -24.55 22.12 18.64
N THR A 5 -24.24 22.02 19.93
CA THR A 5 -22.96 22.50 20.43
C THR A 5 -21.93 21.59 19.79
N SER A 6 -21.13 22.13 18.86
CA SER A 6 -19.95 21.48 18.32
C SER A 6 -18.97 21.32 19.48
N ASP A 7 -19.07 20.19 20.15
CA ASP A 7 -18.02 19.68 21.03
C ASP A 7 -16.81 19.47 20.12
N GLU A 8 -15.69 20.09 20.47
CA GLU A 8 -14.42 19.90 19.79
C GLU A 8 -14.00 18.47 20.10
N THR A 9 -14.50 17.52 19.29
CA THR A 9 -14.42 16.09 19.58
C THR A 9 -12.97 15.69 19.60
N THR A 10 -12.46 15.44 20.80
CA THR A 10 -11.21 14.71 20.98
C THR A 10 -11.45 13.33 20.36
N VAL A 11 -10.92 13.12 19.15
CA VAL A 11 -10.99 11.84 18.45
C VAL A 11 -10.42 10.79 19.40
N ARG A 12 -11.24 9.82 19.79
CA ARG A 12 -10.78 8.74 20.67
C ARG A 12 -10.01 7.74 19.82
N VAL A 13 -9.01 7.08 20.38
CA VAL A 13 -8.25 6.03 19.66
C VAL A 13 -9.18 4.90 19.18
N GLU A 14 -10.29 4.66 19.89
CA GLU A 14 -11.30 3.71 19.46
C GLU A 14 -12.04 4.14 18.19
N ASP A 15 -12.19 5.45 17.94
CA ASP A 15 -12.82 5.98 16.73
C ASP A 15 -11.96 5.67 15.50
N GLU A 16 -10.62 5.65 15.63
CA GLU A 16 -9.71 5.29 14.54
C GLU A 16 -9.93 3.85 14.03
N ARG A 17 -10.43 2.95 14.88
CA ARG A 17 -10.69 1.55 14.50
C ARG A 17 -11.93 1.40 13.64
N VAL A 18 -12.90 2.29 13.82
CA VAL A 18 -14.16 2.26 13.08
C VAL A 18 -14.04 3.17 11.86
N PHE A 19 -13.65 4.42 12.06
CA PHE A 19 -13.68 5.48 11.05
C PHE A 19 -12.33 5.70 10.35
N GLY A 20 -11.31 4.91 10.67
CA GLY A 20 -9.95 5.16 10.22
C GLY A 20 -9.33 6.38 10.91
N TRP A 21 -8.05 6.65 10.62
CA TRP A 21 -7.31 7.76 11.22
C TRP A 21 -7.17 8.97 10.27
N ASP A 22 -7.68 8.89 9.05
CA ASP A 22 -7.72 10.02 8.11
C ASP A 22 -9.02 10.82 8.30
N ALA A 23 -8.88 12.14 8.47
CA ALA A 23 -10.01 13.04 8.74
C ALA A 23 -10.90 13.30 7.51
N MET A 24 -10.58 12.77 6.32
CA MET A 24 -11.32 13.00 5.08
C MET A 24 -12.75 12.45 5.20
N PRO A 25 -13.77 13.33 5.26
CA PRO A 25 -15.13 12.88 5.46
C PRO A 25 -15.79 12.45 4.14
N GLY A 26 -16.89 11.70 4.29
CA GLY A 26 -17.87 11.52 3.22
C GLY A 26 -17.38 10.69 2.03
N ILE A 27 -16.37 9.83 2.20
CA ILE A 27 -15.95 8.90 1.15
C ILE A 27 -17.09 7.90 0.92
N VAL A 28 -17.53 7.79 -0.33
CA VAL A 28 -18.62 6.87 -0.74
C VAL A 28 -18.13 5.74 -1.63
N SER A 29 -16.95 5.88 -2.22
CA SER A 29 -16.32 4.83 -3.02
C SER A 29 -14.84 5.12 -3.22
N VAL A 30 -14.06 4.06 -3.38
CA VAL A 30 -12.66 4.12 -3.78
C VAL A 30 -12.42 3.12 -4.90
N TRP A 31 -11.64 3.54 -5.89
CA TRP A 31 -11.04 2.68 -6.89
C TRP A 31 -9.54 2.89 -6.84
N ALA A 32 -8.77 1.82 -6.95
CA ALA A 32 -7.33 1.90 -7.06
C ALA A 32 -6.80 0.84 -8.01
N ASN A 33 -5.59 1.07 -8.54
CA ASN A 33 -4.94 0.15 -9.46
C ASN A 33 -3.49 -0.17 -9.04
N ARG A 34 -2.92 -1.19 -9.69
CA ARG A 34 -1.56 -1.66 -9.42
C ARG A 34 -0.46 -0.66 -9.80
N GLU A 35 -0.77 0.41 -10.52
CA GLU A 35 0.19 1.47 -10.85
C GLU A 35 0.23 2.57 -9.78
N GLY A 36 -0.47 2.37 -8.65
CA GLY A 36 -0.50 3.33 -7.56
C GLY A 36 -1.38 4.55 -7.83
N ARG A 37 -2.39 4.41 -8.69
CA ARG A 37 -3.44 5.44 -8.85
C ARG A 37 -4.63 5.06 -8.00
N ALA A 38 -5.17 6.04 -7.27
CA ALA A 38 -6.44 5.95 -6.60
C ALA A 38 -7.40 7.04 -7.09
N VAL A 39 -8.69 6.73 -7.12
CA VAL A 39 -9.77 7.68 -7.31
C VAL A 39 -10.70 7.54 -6.12
N VAL A 40 -10.96 8.65 -5.44
CA VAL A 40 -11.78 8.72 -4.24
C VAL A 40 -13.01 9.53 -4.59
N TRP A 41 -14.19 8.93 -4.43
CA TRP A 41 -15.45 9.64 -4.57
C TRP A 41 -15.94 10.07 -3.20
N GLN A 42 -16.33 11.33 -3.10
CA GLN A 42 -16.81 11.94 -1.87
C GLN A 42 -18.18 12.56 -2.06
N ARG A 43 -19.00 12.52 -1.02
CA ARG A 43 -20.23 13.29 -0.93
C ARG A 43 -19.98 14.55 -0.09
N LEU A 44 -19.98 15.70 -0.75
CA LEU A 44 -19.82 17.01 -0.12
C LEU A 44 -21.07 17.85 -0.41
N GLU A 45 -21.72 18.36 0.63
CA GLU A 45 -22.93 19.20 0.51
C GLU A 45 -24.02 18.60 -0.40
N GLY A 46 -24.18 17.26 -0.35
CA GLY A 46 -25.17 16.54 -1.17
C GLY A 46 -24.76 16.29 -2.62
N ARG A 47 -23.55 16.69 -3.04
CA ARG A 47 -23.00 16.44 -4.38
C ARG A 47 -21.89 15.40 -4.31
N ILE A 48 -21.78 14.58 -5.36
CA ILE A 48 -20.66 13.63 -5.50
C ILE A 48 -19.54 14.32 -6.29
N THR A 49 -18.36 14.40 -5.69
CA THR A 49 -17.11 14.85 -6.31
C THR A 49 -16.12 13.69 -6.34
N PHE A 50 -15.04 13.81 -7.10
CA PHE A 50 -13.94 12.84 -7.06
C PHE A 50 -12.59 13.52 -7.09
N THR A 51 -11.62 12.90 -6.41
CA THR A 51 -10.21 13.29 -6.40
C THR A 51 -9.36 12.13 -6.92
N THR A 52 -8.34 12.43 -7.71
CA THR A 52 -7.35 11.43 -8.13
C THR A 52 -6.06 11.61 -7.34
N GLU A 53 -5.57 10.52 -6.77
CA GLU A 53 -4.40 10.50 -5.91
C GLU A 53 -3.37 9.48 -6.39
N ARG A 54 -2.13 9.66 -5.95
CA ARG A 54 -1.05 8.70 -6.15
C ARG A 54 -0.68 8.11 -4.79
N CYS A 55 -0.65 6.79 -4.73
CA CYS A 55 -0.09 6.03 -3.64
C CYS A 55 1.07 5.19 -4.16
N ARG A 56 1.99 4.80 -3.29
CA ARG A 56 3.06 3.86 -3.63
C ARG A 56 2.58 2.44 -3.31
N PRO A 57 2.34 1.57 -4.29
CA PRO A 57 1.95 0.19 -4.02
C PRO A 57 3.01 -0.51 -3.16
N TRP A 58 2.56 -1.43 -2.32
CA TRP A 58 3.40 -2.14 -1.36
C TRP A 58 2.97 -3.60 -1.18
N LEU A 59 3.92 -4.43 -0.79
CA LEU A 59 3.68 -5.83 -0.43
C LEU A 59 4.75 -6.29 0.55
N PHE A 60 4.50 -7.38 1.26
CA PHE A 60 5.51 -8.00 2.09
C PHE A 60 6.21 -9.14 1.36
N ALA A 61 7.50 -9.28 1.63
CA ALA A 61 8.33 -10.37 1.15
C ALA A 61 9.13 -10.99 2.30
N THR A 62 9.46 -12.27 2.19
CA THR A 62 10.35 -12.96 3.13
C THR A 62 11.83 -12.78 2.78
N THR A 63 12.13 -12.38 1.54
CA THR A 63 13.49 -12.17 1.01
C THR A 63 13.54 -11.02 0.01
N LEU A 64 14.74 -10.51 -0.25
CA LEU A 64 15.04 -9.51 -1.29
C LEU A 64 15.76 -10.13 -2.51
N GLU A 65 15.94 -11.45 -2.55
CA GLU A 65 16.75 -12.16 -3.54
C GLU A 65 16.34 -11.84 -4.99
N GLU A 66 15.03 -11.81 -5.28
CA GLU A 66 14.51 -11.49 -6.62
C GLU A 66 14.83 -10.07 -7.08
N LEU A 67 15.11 -9.15 -6.14
CA LEU A 67 15.47 -7.77 -6.39
C LEU A 67 16.99 -7.53 -6.36
N SER A 68 17.82 -8.55 -6.11
CA SER A 68 19.29 -8.44 -6.05
C SER A 68 19.91 -7.69 -7.24
N LYS A 69 19.32 -7.82 -8.43
CA LYS A 69 19.76 -7.14 -9.66
C LYS A 69 19.62 -5.63 -9.65
N LEU A 70 18.76 -5.08 -8.80
CA LEU A 70 18.69 -3.63 -8.59
C LEU A 70 19.99 -3.09 -7.98
N GLY A 71 20.73 -3.93 -7.23
CA GLY A 71 21.95 -3.54 -6.55
C GLY A 71 21.75 -2.25 -5.76
N ARG A 72 22.55 -1.23 -6.07
CA ARG A 72 22.49 0.09 -5.42
C ARG A 72 21.21 0.89 -5.68
N SER A 73 20.35 0.43 -6.60
CA SER A 73 19.07 1.09 -6.91
C SER A 73 17.93 0.64 -5.98
N LEU A 74 18.12 -0.44 -5.22
CA LEU A 74 17.21 -0.84 -4.15
C LEU A 74 17.63 -0.11 -2.87
N LEU A 75 16.81 0.84 -2.44
CA LEU A 75 17.13 1.72 -1.31
C LEU A 75 16.24 1.41 -0.09
N PRO A 76 16.77 1.51 1.14
CA PRO A 76 15.93 1.55 2.33
C PRO A 76 14.91 2.70 2.23
N LEU A 77 13.64 2.45 2.59
CA LEU A 77 12.55 3.41 2.51
C LEU A 77 12.84 4.64 3.37
N ASP A 78 13.37 4.43 4.57
CA ASP A 78 13.71 5.47 5.55
C ASP A 78 15.10 6.11 5.28
N GLY A 79 15.79 5.66 4.23
CA GLY A 79 17.10 6.18 3.82
C GLY A 79 17.01 7.37 2.87
N ALA A 80 18.14 8.05 2.67
CA ALA A 80 18.23 9.15 1.72
C ALA A 80 17.83 8.71 0.30
N GLY A 81 16.78 9.33 -0.25
CA GLY A 81 16.27 9.00 -1.58
C GLY A 81 15.37 7.76 -1.65
N GLY A 82 15.04 7.11 -0.53
CA GLY A 82 14.16 5.95 -0.47
C GLY A 82 12.76 6.21 -1.03
N ASP A 83 12.15 7.33 -0.66
CA ASP A 83 10.86 7.77 -1.23
C ASP A 83 10.98 8.09 -2.74
N GLY A 84 12.16 8.50 -3.19
CA GLY A 84 12.48 8.76 -4.58
C GLY A 84 12.80 7.51 -5.42
N ALA A 85 13.00 6.35 -4.81
CA ALA A 85 13.47 5.16 -5.51
C ALA A 85 12.36 4.56 -6.40
N ALA A 86 12.75 3.85 -7.46
CA ALA A 86 11.79 3.05 -8.24
C ALA A 86 11.17 1.93 -7.38
N VAL A 87 12.02 1.29 -6.58
CA VAL A 87 11.66 0.32 -5.54
C VAL A 87 12.47 0.65 -4.30
N SER A 88 11.80 0.69 -3.15
CA SER A 88 12.40 0.82 -1.84
C SER A 88 11.90 -0.28 -0.92
N TYR A 89 12.59 -0.51 0.19
CA TYR A 89 12.20 -1.52 1.18
C TYR A 89 12.31 -1.01 2.61
N ARG A 90 11.45 -1.48 3.50
CA ARG A 90 11.65 -1.38 4.94
C ARG A 90 11.82 -2.79 5.49
N GLU A 91 12.87 -3.01 6.26
CA GLU A 91 13.04 -4.23 7.03
C GLU A 91 12.26 -4.10 8.34
N LEU A 92 11.49 -5.14 8.67
CA LEU A 92 10.64 -5.26 9.84
C LEU A 92 11.25 -6.30 10.79
N GLU A 93 10.88 -6.20 12.06
CA GLU A 93 11.25 -7.21 13.04
C GLU A 93 10.55 -8.55 12.76
N GLY A 94 11.28 -9.64 12.94
CA GLY A 94 10.76 -10.99 12.80
C GLY A 94 11.86 -12.04 12.61
N PRO A 95 11.59 -13.31 12.90
CA PRO A 95 12.54 -14.39 12.64
C PRO A 95 12.73 -14.60 11.12
N GLU A 96 13.79 -15.31 10.76
CA GLU A 96 14.03 -15.73 9.38
C GLU A 96 12.82 -16.48 8.80
N GLY A 97 12.51 -16.24 7.52
CA GLY A 97 11.33 -16.78 6.85
C GLY A 97 10.03 -16.01 7.13
N SER A 98 10.03 -15.03 8.04
CA SER A 98 8.89 -14.12 8.20
C SER A 98 8.83 -13.09 7.08
N TYR A 99 7.65 -12.48 6.90
CA TYR A 99 7.38 -11.36 5.99
C TYR A 99 8.06 -10.04 6.43
N ARG A 100 9.39 -10.09 6.55
CA ARG A 100 10.20 -9.04 7.17
C ARG A 100 10.56 -7.91 6.22
N TYR A 101 10.26 -7.99 4.94
CA TYR A 101 10.53 -6.92 3.99
C TYR A 101 9.25 -6.32 3.47
N MET A 102 8.93 -5.09 3.87
CA MET A 102 7.91 -4.29 3.19
C MET A 102 8.55 -3.68 1.94
N LEU A 103 8.17 -4.15 0.77
CA LEU A 103 8.56 -3.57 -0.52
C LEU A 103 7.57 -2.47 -0.90
N SER A 104 8.07 -1.34 -1.40
CA SER A 104 7.25 -0.25 -1.93
C SER A 104 7.81 0.22 -3.27
N ALA A 105 6.94 0.58 -4.21
CA ALA A 105 7.35 1.02 -5.54
C ALA A 105 6.58 2.24 -6.04
N ARG A 106 7.17 2.96 -6.99
CA ARG A 106 6.47 3.99 -7.76
C ARG A 106 5.41 3.42 -8.69
N ASP A 107 5.64 2.19 -9.16
CA ASP A 107 4.75 1.45 -10.06
C ASP A 107 4.74 -0.03 -9.61
N GLY A 108 3.60 -0.47 -9.09
CA GLY A 108 3.43 -1.83 -8.60
C GLY A 108 3.41 -2.89 -9.71
N ARG A 109 3.02 -2.54 -10.96
CA ARG A 109 3.14 -3.47 -12.09
C ARG A 109 4.61 -3.71 -12.43
N ALA A 110 5.44 -2.67 -12.35
CA ALA A 110 6.88 -2.79 -12.58
C ALA A 110 7.52 -3.68 -11.48
N LEU A 111 7.18 -3.44 -10.22
CA LEU A 111 7.62 -4.29 -9.10
C LEU A 111 7.20 -5.74 -9.27
N GLU A 112 5.90 -6.01 -9.51
CA GLU A 112 5.36 -7.35 -9.73
C GLU A 112 6.12 -8.10 -10.83
N ARG A 113 6.36 -7.44 -11.98
CA ARG A 113 7.16 -8.02 -13.07
C ARG A 113 8.58 -8.38 -12.64
N MET A 114 9.23 -7.53 -11.85
CA MET A 114 10.59 -7.78 -11.38
C MET A 114 10.65 -8.99 -10.45
N LEU A 115 9.70 -9.09 -9.51
CA LEU A 115 9.59 -10.22 -8.59
C LEU A 115 9.30 -11.53 -9.34
N LEU A 116 8.32 -11.54 -10.24
CA LEU A 116 7.98 -12.73 -11.05
C LEU A 116 9.15 -13.17 -11.93
N ASN A 117 9.88 -12.22 -12.53
CA ASN A 117 11.08 -12.52 -13.31
C ASN A 117 12.23 -13.06 -12.46
N GLY A 118 12.40 -12.57 -11.24
CA GLY A 118 13.38 -13.08 -10.29
C GLY A 118 13.03 -14.51 -9.84
N ALA A 119 11.78 -14.71 -9.39
CA ALA A 119 11.28 -16.00 -8.94
C ALA A 119 11.33 -17.05 -10.03
N SER A 120 10.98 -16.69 -11.28
CA SER A 120 11.04 -17.60 -12.41
C SER A 120 12.47 -18.12 -12.67
N ARG A 121 13.47 -17.24 -12.51
CA ARG A 121 14.88 -17.62 -12.65
C ARG A 121 15.32 -18.53 -11.52
N ARG A 122 15.01 -18.17 -10.27
CA ARG A 122 15.37 -18.93 -9.07
C ARG A 122 14.77 -20.34 -9.09
N LEU A 123 13.53 -20.46 -9.54
CA LEU A 123 12.79 -21.74 -9.56
C LEU A 123 13.00 -22.56 -10.84
N GLY A 124 13.68 -22.00 -11.85
CA GLY A 124 13.89 -22.68 -13.14
C GLY A 124 12.60 -22.96 -13.93
N ARG A 125 11.49 -22.28 -13.60
CA ARG A 125 10.19 -22.41 -14.27
C ARG A 125 9.51 -21.05 -14.38
N GLN A 126 8.58 -20.91 -15.33
CA GLN A 126 7.79 -19.68 -15.44
C GLN A 126 6.86 -19.53 -14.23
N VAL A 127 6.86 -18.34 -13.62
CA VAL A 127 5.90 -17.89 -12.61
C VAL A 127 5.21 -16.64 -13.12
N THR A 128 3.88 -16.66 -13.17
CA THR A 128 3.08 -15.58 -13.76
C THR A 128 2.21 -14.84 -12.75
N ASN A 129 2.11 -15.34 -11.51
CA ASN A 129 1.28 -14.74 -10.47
C ASN A 129 1.98 -14.82 -9.10
N LEU A 130 1.94 -13.74 -8.32
CA LEU A 130 2.49 -13.72 -6.96
C LEU A 130 1.73 -14.66 -6.01
N ASN A 131 0.46 -14.95 -6.30
CA ASN A 131 -0.32 -15.94 -5.54
C ASN A 131 0.24 -17.36 -5.65
N ASP A 132 1.09 -17.64 -6.64
CA ASP A 132 1.77 -18.93 -6.78
C ASP A 132 2.98 -19.05 -5.83
N LEU A 133 3.30 -17.99 -5.09
CA LEU A 133 4.44 -17.88 -4.17
C LEU A 133 4.01 -17.42 -2.76
N PRO A 134 3.04 -18.09 -2.11
CA PRO A 134 2.45 -17.66 -0.85
C PRO A 134 3.36 -17.82 0.37
N GLU A 135 4.55 -18.41 0.20
CA GLU A 135 5.61 -18.48 1.24
C GLU A 135 6.65 -17.36 1.05
N THR A 136 6.59 -16.63 -0.07
CA THR A 136 7.55 -15.58 -0.42
C THR A 136 6.91 -14.22 -0.38
N TYR A 137 5.66 -14.08 -0.84
CA TYR A 137 4.97 -12.79 -0.94
C TYR A 137 3.59 -12.81 -0.30
N TYR A 138 3.32 -11.78 0.49
CA TYR A 138 1.99 -11.43 0.94
C TYR A 138 1.62 -10.06 0.37
N HIS A 139 0.50 -10.00 -0.35
CA HIS A 139 0.03 -8.75 -0.96
C HIS A 139 -1.48 -8.63 -0.82
N LEU A 140 -1.95 -7.39 -0.88
CA LEU A 140 -3.35 -7.02 -0.82
C LEU A 140 -3.80 -6.45 -2.17
N GLY A 141 -5.11 -6.40 -2.39
CA GLY A 141 -5.65 -5.69 -3.55
C GLY A 141 -5.31 -4.19 -3.49
N PRO A 142 -5.30 -3.49 -4.65
CA PRO A 142 -4.91 -2.07 -4.69
C PRO A 142 -5.77 -1.15 -3.83
N VAL A 143 -7.07 -1.46 -3.66
CA VAL A 143 -7.97 -0.68 -2.83
C VAL A 143 -7.62 -0.86 -1.36
N GLU A 144 -7.43 -2.09 -0.91
CA GLU A 144 -7.02 -2.40 0.46
C GLU A 144 -5.67 -1.76 0.79
N GLN A 145 -4.69 -1.84 -0.12
CA GLN A 145 -3.40 -1.15 0.05
C GLN A 145 -3.57 0.36 0.21
N TYR A 146 -4.45 0.98 -0.58
CA TYR A 146 -4.71 2.42 -0.51
C TYR A 146 -5.36 2.81 0.82
N LEU A 147 -6.40 2.09 1.24
CA LEU A 147 -7.11 2.37 2.49
C LEU A 147 -6.19 2.19 3.70
N MET A 148 -5.38 1.12 3.73
CA MET A 148 -4.42 0.87 4.81
C MET A 148 -3.29 1.90 4.86
N LEU A 149 -2.82 2.42 3.71
CA LEU A 149 -1.80 3.47 3.69
C LEU A 149 -2.34 4.81 4.18
N THR A 150 -3.56 5.13 3.77
CA THR A 150 -4.14 6.45 4.04
C THR A 150 -4.81 6.50 5.41
N GLY A 151 -5.31 5.38 5.91
CA GLY A 151 -6.20 5.36 7.07
C GLY A 151 -7.62 5.78 6.76
N ARG A 152 -7.98 5.87 5.47
CA ARG A 152 -9.33 6.20 5.03
C ARG A 152 -10.21 4.97 5.06
N VAL A 153 -11.49 5.18 5.35
CA VAL A 153 -12.53 4.14 5.26
C VAL A 153 -13.74 4.69 4.51
N TYR A 154 -14.60 3.80 4.04
CA TYR A 154 -15.91 4.13 3.48
C TYR A 154 -16.91 3.04 3.85
N PHE A 155 -18.19 3.41 3.95
CA PHE A 155 -19.30 2.53 4.32
C PHE A 155 -20.47 2.69 3.35
#